data_AF-A0A949LTA0-F1
#
_entry.id   AF-A0A949LTA0-F1
#
_cell.length_a   1.000
_cell.length_b   1.000
_cell.length_c   1.000
_cell.angle_alpha   90.00
_cell.angle_beta   90.00
_cell.angle_gamma   90.00
#
_symmetry.space_group_name_H-M   'P 1'
#
loop_
_entity.id
_entity.type
_entity.pdbx_description
1 polymer ?
#
loop_
_entity_poly.entity_id
_entity_poly.type
_entity_poly.pdbx_seq_one_letter_code
_entity_poly.pdbx_strand_id
1 'polypeptide(L)'
;IFAGSTSVKTYNATSSGGAHLEQKSKFEVTYNNFPTWAQTEIQAAVDVWAANFQSSVPIKVEATWGRSQVYGLLGSARPGNYFNNFVNAPDATLWYPSALANALAGRDLDKNNPEIVIQVNSAATWDMRNDGKPSSSEYDLQSVFIHELGHGLGFLSTDSYDPFFGYGSIDQPTPYDAYLQLDDGRRLSDLPSPSIELGKALTNNLSWSGVKGIAANGGVKPKIYAPNRYQSGSSVSHLDEATFASAGINSLMTPSLDAGEVFRQPGPLLLAMMEDMRTKPPAGIAVGIPNQVRNLQVLVGDSSAIVTFDPPTNVRSAQVTSYAIKNNKTGVTVFANTSPFTVTGLKNGTTYTFSISAINNNGTSDPLISDSITPVATWKQAVIDNASDAKYVVSASLNNKPFIAYISSKTGTLRTATYTNGTWKKVVIDGMGGTSGRTNHKLGGHLSLCSSGTGTRQVIHLFYGDLADNDLRHATITDTTQSFEVVDGNAPQIQSYEEVDRTRTGSDVTVSSA
;
A
#
# COMPACT_ATOMS: atom_id res chain seq x y z
N ILE A 1 -5.66 -24.50 21.42
CA ILE A 1 -5.24 -25.24 22.64
C ILE A 1 -5.63 -26.72 22.60
N PHE A 2 -4.78 -27.62 23.13
CA PHE A 2 -5.10 -29.05 23.28
C PHE A 2 -5.52 -29.41 24.71
N ALA A 3 -6.34 -30.44 24.83
CA ALA A 3 -6.65 -31.13 26.08
C ALA A 3 -5.35 -31.70 26.66
N GLY A 4 -5.06 -31.32 27.89
CA GLY A 4 -3.95 -31.87 28.63
C GLY A 4 -4.18 -33.33 29.04
N SER A 5 -3.10 -33.96 29.50
CA SER A 5 -3.07 -35.39 29.82
C SER A 5 -3.31 -35.67 31.30
N THR A 6 -3.48 -34.63 32.11
CA THR A 6 -3.68 -34.77 33.55
C THR A 6 -5.05 -34.22 33.96
N SER A 7 -5.45 -34.55 35.18
CA SER A 7 -6.65 -34.04 35.82
C SER A 7 -6.23 -33.34 37.10
N VAL A 8 -6.57 -32.07 37.25
CA VAL A 8 -6.12 -31.26 38.38
C VAL A 8 -7.26 -31.00 39.36
N LYS A 9 -6.91 -30.89 40.65
CA LYS A 9 -7.84 -30.36 41.66
C LYS A 9 -7.90 -28.85 41.48
N THR A 10 -8.96 -28.37 40.82
CA THR A 10 -9.42 -26.97 40.74
C THR A 10 -8.38 -25.93 41.14
N TYR A 11 -7.75 -25.28 40.16
CA TYR A 11 -7.12 -23.99 40.43
C TYR A 11 -8.24 -23.01 40.81
N ASN A 12 -8.28 -22.59 42.07
CA ASN A 12 -9.15 -21.50 42.47
C ASN A 12 -8.66 -20.25 41.74
N ALA A 13 -9.38 -19.82 40.71
CA ALA A 13 -9.19 -18.52 40.11
C ALA A 13 -9.21 -17.49 41.25
N THR A 14 -8.09 -16.83 41.51
CA THR A 14 -8.11 -15.64 42.35
C THR A 14 -8.92 -14.61 41.57
N SER A 15 -10.21 -14.53 41.87
CA SER A 15 -11.00 -13.35 41.55
C SER A 15 -10.40 -12.22 42.37
N SER A 16 -9.47 -11.45 41.79
CA SER A 16 -9.32 -10.08 42.27
C SER A 16 -10.64 -9.41 41.91
N GLY A 17 -11.49 -9.21 42.92
CA GLY A 17 -12.76 -8.52 42.77
C GLY A 17 -12.55 -7.23 41.97
N GLY A 18 -13.27 -7.12 40.87
CA GLY A 18 -13.25 -5.96 40.00
C GLY A 18 -14.63 -5.81 39.38
N ALA A 19 -15.59 -5.39 40.19
CA ALA A 19 -16.77 -4.74 39.66
C ALA A 19 -16.29 -3.59 38.76
N HIS A 20 -16.60 -3.66 37.47
CA HIS A 20 -16.38 -2.59 36.47
C HIS A 20 -14.92 -2.15 36.25
N LEU A 21 -14.05 -3.05 35.78
CA LEU A 21 -12.84 -2.60 35.08
C LEU A 21 -13.27 -1.76 33.87
N GLU A 22 -12.70 -0.56 33.73
CA GLU A 22 -12.97 0.32 32.59
C GLU A 22 -12.60 -0.41 31.29
N GLN A 23 -13.57 -0.53 30.37
CA GLN A 23 -13.33 -1.18 29.08
C GLN A 23 -12.37 -0.33 28.24
N LYS A 24 -11.27 -0.94 27.82
CA LYS A 24 -10.24 -0.33 26.97
C LYS A 24 -10.46 -0.56 25.48
N SER A 25 -11.35 -1.48 25.14
CA SER A 25 -11.77 -1.78 23.77
C SER A 25 -13.17 -2.37 23.74
N LYS A 26 -13.76 -2.37 22.53
CA LYS A 26 -15.05 -3.00 22.24
C LYS A 26 -14.81 -4.23 21.39
N PHE A 27 -15.37 -5.37 21.79
CA PHE A 27 -15.37 -6.60 21.00
C PHE A 27 -16.80 -6.87 20.49
N GLU A 28 -16.90 -7.29 19.23
CA GLU A 28 -18.16 -7.59 18.56
C GLU A 28 -18.12 -9.05 18.09
N VAL A 29 -18.84 -9.94 18.79
CA VAL A 29 -18.78 -11.38 18.50
C VAL A 29 -19.97 -11.80 17.64
N THR A 30 -19.66 -12.45 16.53
CA THR A 30 -20.61 -13.21 15.72
C THR A 30 -20.56 -14.68 16.14
N TYR A 31 -21.67 -15.19 16.66
CA TYR A 31 -21.79 -16.57 17.14
C TYR A 31 -22.42 -17.47 16.09
N ASN A 32 -21.67 -18.48 15.62
CA ASN A 32 -22.16 -19.50 14.71
C ASN A 32 -22.40 -20.82 15.47
N ASN A 33 -23.68 -21.24 15.54
CA ASN A 33 -24.13 -22.52 16.14
C ASN A 33 -23.85 -22.72 17.64
N PHE A 34 -23.61 -21.66 18.40
CA PHE A 34 -23.35 -21.76 19.84
C PHE A 34 -24.61 -21.97 20.67
N PRO A 35 -24.60 -22.88 21.66
CA PRO A 35 -25.66 -22.94 22.67
C PRO A 35 -25.60 -21.72 23.60
N THR A 36 -26.74 -21.35 24.19
CA THR A 36 -26.86 -20.12 25.02
C THR A 36 -25.93 -20.09 26.22
N TRP A 37 -25.73 -21.23 26.90
CA TRP A 37 -24.81 -21.30 28.05
C TRP A 37 -23.38 -20.96 27.63
N ALA A 38 -22.94 -21.40 26.45
CA ALA A 38 -21.61 -21.15 25.93
C ALA A 38 -21.41 -19.68 25.54
N GLN A 39 -22.45 -19.03 24.98
CA GLN A 39 -22.40 -17.59 24.68
C GLN A 39 -22.17 -16.74 25.95
N THR A 40 -22.69 -17.19 27.10
CA THR A 40 -22.51 -16.51 28.39
C THR A 40 -21.06 -16.59 28.86
N GLU A 41 -20.47 -17.78 28.84
CA GLU A 41 -19.05 -18.01 29.17
C GLU A 41 -18.10 -17.25 28.22
N ILE A 42 -18.44 -17.20 26.93
CA ILE A 42 -17.68 -16.45 25.93
C ILE A 42 -17.76 -14.96 26.18
N GLN A 43 -18.95 -14.42 26.48
CA GLN A 43 -19.07 -13.00 26.81
C GLN A 43 -18.20 -12.64 28.02
N ALA A 44 -18.11 -13.51 29.03
CA ALA A 44 -17.22 -13.30 30.16
C ALA A 44 -15.73 -13.32 29.76
N ALA A 45 -15.32 -14.18 28.82
CA ALA A 45 -13.95 -14.15 28.25
C ALA A 45 -13.68 -12.88 27.44
N VAL A 46 -14.67 -12.39 26.70
CA VAL A 46 -14.61 -11.15 25.92
C VAL A 46 -14.45 -9.94 26.84
N ASP A 47 -15.24 -9.86 27.91
CA ASP A 47 -15.16 -8.76 28.88
C ASP A 47 -13.78 -8.68 29.54
N VAL A 48 -13.16 -9.83 29.81
CA VAL A 48 -11.78 -9.92 30.29
C VAL A 48 -10.81 -9.26 29.31
N TRP A 49 -10.89 -9.57 28.01
CA TRP A 49 -10.00 -8.96 27.01
C TRP A 49 -10.36 -7.50 26.71
N ALA A 50 -11.64 -7.13 26.75
CA ALA A 50 -12.10 -5.74 26.61
C ALA A 50 -11.49 -4.83 27.69
N ALA A 51 -11.30 -5.34 28.92
CA ALA A 51 -10.63 -4.62 30.00
C ALA A 51 -9.09 -4.57 29.87
N ASN A 52 -8.49 -5.45 29.08
CA ASN A 52 -7.04 -5.66 29.07
C ASN A 52 -6.34 -5.28 27.76
N PHE A 53 -7.05 -5.25 26.64
CA PHE A 53 -6.50 -4.87 25.34
C PHE A 53 -6.95 -3.47 24.93
N GLN A 54 -6.01 -2.55 24.73
CA GLN A 54 -6.32 -1.17 24.32
C GLN A 54 -6.57 -1.08 22.81
N SER A 55 -7.77 -0.61 22.42
CA SER A 55 -8.09 -0.28 21.03
C SER A 55 -9.24 0.72 20.97
N SER A 56 -9.08 1.79 20.17
CA SER A 56 -10.17 2.70 19.81
C SER A 56 -11.05 2.15 18.68
N VAL A 57 -10.62 1.08 18.01
CA VAL A 57 -11.33 0.41 16.91
C VAL A 57 -12.00 -0.85 17.46
N PRO A 58 -13.30 -1.08 17.21
CA PRO A 58 -13.96 -2.32 17.59
C PRO A 58 -13.26 -3.54 16.99
N ILE A 59 -13.16 -4.63 17.75
CA ILE A 59 -12.53 -5.88 17.36
C ILE A 59 -13.63 -6.89 17.06
N LYS A 60 -13.82 -7.24 15.78
CA LYS A 60 -14.80 -8.20 15.34
C LYS A 60 -14.26 -9.62 15.50
N VAL A 61 -15.03 -10.49 16.15
CA VAL A 61 -14.69 -11.89 16.38
C VAL A 61 -15.74 -12.76 15.71
N GLU A 62 -15.32 -13.64 14.81
CA GLU A 62 -16.18 -14.70 14.29
C GLU A 62 -15.88 -16.00 15.05
N ALA A 63 -16.84 -16.45 15.86
CA ALA A 63 -16.71 -17.67 16.64
C ALA A 63 -17.63 -18.75 16.07
N THR A 64 -17.10 -19.97 15.88
CA THR A 64 -17.88 -21.13 15.42
C THR A 64 -17.84 -22.29 16.39
N TRP A 65 -19.01 -22.82 16.75
CA TRP A 65 -19.19 -24.04 17.53
C TRP A 65 -19.37 -25.22 16.58
N GLY A 66 -18.38 -26.11 16.51
CA GLY A 66 -18.37 -27.19 15.52
C GLY A 66 -17.53 -28.37 15.96
N ARG A 67 -17.78 -29.54 15.37
CA ARG A 67 -17.03 -30.75 15.69
C ARG A 67 -15.67 -30.73 15.00
N SER A 68 -14.59 -30.86 15.76
CA SER A 68 -13.24 -31.05 15.20
C SER A 68 -12.92 -32.54 15.00
N GLN A 69 -12.15 -32.85 13.95
CA GLN A 69 -11.58 -34.19 13.72
C GLN A 69 -10.19 -34.34 14.36
N VAL A 70 -9.59 -33.24 14.84
CA VAL A 70 -8.29 -33.25 15.49
C VAL A 70 -8.47 -33.76 16.92
N TYR A 71 -7.85 -34.90 17.23
CA TYR A 71 -7.92 -35.51 18.54
C TYR A 71 -7.37 -34.57 19.62
N GLY A 72 -8.12 -34.40 20.70
CA GLY A 72 -7.73 -33.56 21.84
C GLY A 72 -7.83 -32.05 21.60
N LEU A 73 -8.24 -31.56 20.44
CA LEU A 73 -8.39 -30.11 20.22
C LEU A 73 -9.61 -29.58 20.99
N LEU A 74 -9.41 -28.62 21.89
CA LEU A 74 -10.51 -27.94 22.59
C LEU A 74 -10.98 -26.70 21.83
N GLY A 75 -10.03 -25.93 21.32
CA GLY A 75 -10.27 -24.74 20.52
C GLY A 75 -9.07 -24.41 19.65
N SER A 76 -9.31 -23.57 18.65
CA SER A 76 -8.27 -22.94 17.85
C SER A 76 -8.69 -21.54 17.44
N ALA A 77 -7.72 -20.64 17.33
CA ALA A 77 -7.93 -19.29 16.86
C ALA A 77 -6.79 -18.81 15.99
N ARG A 78 -7.12 -17.83 15.17
CA ARG A 78 -6.14 -17.10 14.36
C ARG A 78 -6.58 -15.66 14.16
N PRO A 79 -5.64 -14.76 13.86
CA PRO A 79 -5.97 -13.49 13.22
C PRO A 79 -6.73 -13.72 11.91
N GLY A 80 -7.71 -12.88 11.65
CA GLY A 80 -8.49 -12.89 10.42
C GLY A 80 -7.63 -12.53 9.21
N ASN A 81 -6.74 -11.55 9.38
CA ASN A 81 -5.79 -11.08 8.36
C ASN A 81 -4.53 -10.49 9.02
N TYR A 82 -3.53 -10.15 8.20
CA TYR A 82 -2.30 -9.48 8.61
C TYR A 82 -2.04 -8.24 7.75
N PHE A 83 -1.52 -7.18 8.36
CA PHE A 83 -1.20 -5.92 7.67
C PHE A 83 0.22 -5.48 7.97
N ASN A 84 0.91 -4.93 6.97
CA ASN A 84 2.22 -4.30 7.12
C ASN A 84 2.21 -2.88 6.54
N ASN A 85 3.27 -2.11 6.80
CA ASN A 85 3.49 -0.78 6.22
C ASN A 85 2.28 0.19 6.30
N PHE A 86 1.52 0.12 7.40
CA PHE A 86 0.41 1.03 7.67
C PHE A 86 0.85 2.19 8.59
N VAL A 87 0.02 3.24 8.66
CA VAL A 87 0.28 4.41 9.51
C VAL A 87 0.42 3.97 10.98
N ASN A 88 1.48 4.43 11.64
CA ASN A 88 1.83 4.07 13.04
C ASN A 88 2.30 2.62 13.25
N ALA A 89 2.57 1.83 12.21
CA ALA A 89 3.23 0.54 12.38
C ALA A 89 4.62 0.73 13.03
N PRO A 90 4.91 0.10 14.19
CA PRO A 90 6.21 0.23 14.87
C PRO A 90 7.41 -0.21 14.00
N ASP A 91 7.21 -1.24 13.18
CA ASP A 91 8.15 -1.67 12.15
C ASP A 91 7.38 -1.98 10.86
N ALA A 92 7.60 -1.18 9.82
CA ALA A 92 6.88 -1.31 8.55
C ALA A 92 7.17 -2.64 7.82
N THR A 93 8.22 -3.38 8.21
CA THR A 93 8.60 -4.65 7.59
C THR A 93 7.92 -5.86 8.21
N LEU A 94 7.24 -5.72 9.36
CA LEU A 94 6.57 -6.80 10.05
C LEU A 94 5.07 -6.84 9.72
N TRP A 95 4.48 -8.02 9.83
CA TRP A 95 3.08 -8.29 9.56
C TRP A 95 2.31 -8.36 10.87
N TYR A 96 1.42 -7.39 11.10
CA TYR A 96 0.67 -7.26 12.32
C TYR A 96 -0.69 -7.95 12.17
N PRO A 97 -1.07 -8.82 13.13
CA PRO A 97 -2.44 -9.34 13.25
C PRO A 97 -3.46 -8.21 13.16
N SER A 98 -4.53 -8.42 12.40
CA SER A 98 -5.63 -7.45 12.16
C SER A 98 -6.06 -6.65 13.39
N ALA A 99 -6.33 -7.30 14.53
CA ALA A 99 -6.72 -6.60 15.77
C ALA A 99 -5.64 -5.64 16.28
N LEU A 100 -4.37 -6.09 16.28
CA LEU A 100 -3.22 -5.28 16.71
C LEU A 100 -2.93 -4.15 15.71
N ALA A 101 -3.00 -4.44 14.41
CA ALA A 101 -2.85 -3.47 13.35
C ALA A 101 -3.91 -2.36 13.44
N ASN A 102 -5.18 -2.71 13.59
CA ASN A 102 -6.28 -1.73 13.75
C ASN A 102 -6.08 -0.88 15.01
N ALA A 103 -5.68 -1.48 16.13
CA ALA A 103 -5.41 -0.77 17.37
C ALA A 103 -4.26 0.24 17.24
N LEU A 104 -3.19 -0.11 16.52
CA LEU A 104 -2.04 0.78 16.25
C LEU A 104 -2.37 1.87 15.22
N ALA A 105 -3.11 1.52 14.16
CA ALA A 105 -3.49 2.43 13.10
C ALA A 105 -4.55 3.46 13.54
N GLY A 106 -5.31 3.15 14.59
CA GLY A 106 -6.45 3.94 15.05
C GLY A 106 -7.66 3.92 14.11
N ARG A 107 -7.67 3.01 13.13
CA ARG A 107 -8.76 2.80 12.17
C ARG A 107 -8.84 1.34 11.73
N ASP A 108 -10.03 0.93 11.30
CA ASP A 108 -10.26 -0.39 10.69
C ASP A 108 -9.62 -0.44 9.28
N LEU A 109 -8.63 -1.32 9.11
CA LEU A 109 -7.91 -1.53 7.85
C LEU A 109 -8.63 -2.48 6.89
N ASP A 110 -9.60 -3.27 7.37
CA ASP A 110 -10.38 -4.22 6.57
C ASP A 110 -11.79 -4.39 7.12
N LYS A 111 -12.68 -3.50 6.66
CA LYS A 111 -14.04 -3.40 7.19
C LYS A 111 -14.90 -4.65 6.98
N ASN A 112 -14.56 -5.47 5.98
CA ASN A 112 -15.41 -6.56 5.52
C ASN A 112 -15.15 -7.88 6.25
N ASN A 113 -13.98 -8.02 6.89
CA ASN A 113 -13.58 -9.27 7.53
C ASN A 113 -13.49 -9.10 9.05
N PRO A 114 -13.70 -10.18 9.83
CA PRO A 114 -13.46 -10.14 11.26
C PRO A 114 -11.96 -10.07 11.57
N GLU A 115 -11.60 -9.41 12.67
CA GLU A 115 -10.22 -9.39 13.15
C GLU A 115 -9.79 -10.75 13.71
N ILE A 116 -10.69 -11.52 14.32
CA ILE A 116 -10.35 -12.79 14.96
C ILE A 116 -11.32 -13.86 14.48
N VAL A 117 -10.80 -15.05 14.17
CA VAL A 117 -11.59 -16.24 13.85
C VAL A 117 -11.29 -17.32 14.87
N ILE A 118 -12.33 -17.84 15.53
CA ILE A 118 -12.24 -18.87 16.57
C ILE A 118 -13.11 -20.07 16.22
N GLN A 119 -12.57 -21.27 16.41
CA GLN A 119 -13.30 -22.53 16.36
C GLN A 119 -13.25 -23.20 17.72
N VAL A 120 -14.41 -23.57 18.25
CA VAL A 120 -14.53 -24.31 19.51
C VAL A 120 -15.08 -25.70 19.22
N ASN A 121 -14.41 -26.72 19.77
CA ASN A 121 -14.79 -28.11 19.54
C ASN A 121 -16.04 -28.47 20.32
N SER A 122 -17.17 -28.63 19.63
CA SER A 122 -18.45 -28.97 20.25
C SER A 122 -18.51 -30.35 20.91
N ALA A 123 -17.55 -31.24 20.59
CA ALA A 123 -17.51 -32.61 21.09
C ALA A 123 -16.66 -32.79 22.36
N ALA A 124 -16.01 -31.74 22.86
CA ALA A 124 -15.26 -31.83 24.11
C ALA A 124 -16.20 -31.91 25.33
N THR A 125 -15.68 -32.43 26.45
CA THR A 125 -16.41 -32.58 27.71
C THR A 125 -16.46 -31.24 28.45
N TRP A 126 -17.36 -30.35 28.04
CA TRP A 126 -17.48 -29.01 28.61
C TRP A 126 -18.22 -29.00 29.95
N ASP A 127 -17.80 -28.12 30.86
CA ASP A 127 -18.65 -27.69 31.97
C ASP A 127 -19.78 -26.79 31.44
N MET A 128 -21.01 -27.31 31.47
CA MET A 128 -22.20 -26.62 30.96
C MET A 128 -23.01 -25.94 32.06
N ARG A 129 -22.56 -25.99 33.32
CA ARG A 129 -23.34 -25.52 34.47
C ARG A 129 -23.21 -24.03 34.75
N ASN A 130 -22.18 -23.37 34.19
CA ASN A 130 -21.90 -21.95 34.39
C ASN A 130 -21.74 -21.59 35.89
N ASP A 131 -21.14 -22.51 36.66
CA ASP A 131 -20.82 -22.35 38.09
C ASP A 131 -19.33 -22.03 38.34
N GLY A 132 -18.53 -22.02 37.26
CA GLY A 132 -17.08 -21.80 37.27
C GLY A 132 -16.31 -22.90 37.99
N LYS A 133 -16.88 -24.11 38.10
CA LYS A 133 -16.34 -25.23 38.87
C LYS A 133 -16.42 -26.50 38.03
N PRO A 134 -15.59 -26.62 36.97
CA PRO A 134 -15.47 -27.86 36.22
C PRO A 134 -15.04 -29.00 37.14
N SER A 135 -15.60 -30.19 36.93
CA SER A 135 -15.07 -31.41 37.55
C SER A 135 -13.70 -31.76 36.96
N SER A 136 -13.01 -32.73 37.56
CA SER A 136 -11.72 -33.24 37.08
C SER A 136 -11.77 -33.91 35.70
N SER A 137 -12.95 -34.02 35.09
CA SER A 137 -13.17 -34.56 33.74
C SER A 137 -13.77 -33.56 32.76
N GLU A 138 -14.02 -32.32 33.20
CA GLU A 138 -14.65 -31.28 32.40
C GLU A 138 -13.66 -30.15 32.11
N TYR A 139 -13.87 -29.48 30.98
CA TYR A 139 -13.10 -28.32 30.55
C TYR A 139 -13.91 -27.04 30.73
N ASP A 140 -13.24 -25.99 31.17
CA ASP A 140 -13.81 -24.66 31.34
C ASP A 140 -13.77 -23.88 30.02
N LEU A 141 -14.95 -23.58 29.46
CA LEU A 141 -15.05 -22.91 28.17
C LEU A 141 -14.51 -21.48 28.19
N GLN A 142 -14.78 -20.72 29.25
CA GLN A 142 -14.26 -19.35 29.38
C GLN A 142 -12.74 -19.34 29.32
N SER A 143 -12.07 -20.26 30.02
CA SER A 143 -10.61 -20.41 30.00
C SER A 143 -10.06 -20.65 28.62
N VAL A 144 -10.63 -21.62 27.90
CA VAL A 144 -10.26 -21.91 26.52
C VAL A 144 -10.47 -20.66 25.65
N PHE A 145 -11.60 -19.96 25.80
CA PHE A 145 -11.88 -18.80 24.97
C PHE A 145 -10.98 -17.59 25.28
N ILE A 146 -10.57 -17.37 26.54
CA ILE A 146 -9.57 -16.35 26.89
C ILE A 146 -8.24 -16.67 26.21
N HIS A 147 -7.82 -17.94 26.22
CA HIS A 147 -6.61 -18.38 25.54
C HIS A 147 -6.68 -18.17 24.02
N GLU A 148 -7.77 -18.62 23.39
CA GLU A 148 -7.97 -18.48 21.95
C GLU A 148 -8.04 -17.01 21.49
N LEU A 149 -8.64 -16.12 22.29
CA LEU A 149 -8.58 -14.68 22.04
C LEU A 149 -7.14 -14.15 22.10
N GLY A 150 -6.28 -14.69 22.97
CA GLY A 150 -4.85 -14.35 23.02
C GLY A 150 -4.13 -14.63 21.69
N HIS A 151 -4.38 -15.79 21.08
CA HIS A 151 -3.89 -16.09 19.74
C HIS A 151 -4.50 -15.15 18.69
N GLY A 152 -5.81 -14.91 18.72
CA GLY A 152 -6.47 -13.97 17.81
C GLY A 152 -5.88 -12.56 17.83
N LEU A 153 -5.47 -12.10 19.02
CA LEU A 153 -4.85 -10.79 19.23
C LEU A 153 -3.36 -10.73 18.85
N GLY A 154 -2.74 -11.87 18.55
CA GLY A 154 -1.39 -11.93 17.99
C GLY A 154 -0.34 -12.72 18.76
N PHE A 155 -0.71 -13.42 19.83
CA PHE A 155 0.22 -14.31 20.53
C PHE A 155 0.36 -15.64 19.79
N LEU A 156 0.97 -15.63 18.61
CA LEU A 156 1.23 -16.81 17.81
C LEU A 156 2.33 -16.54 16.79
N SER A 157 3.05 -17.58 16.42
CA SER A 157 4.01 -17.55 15.33
C SER A 157 3.34 -17.87 13.99
N THR A 158 3.87 -17.32 12.90
CA THR A 158 3.43 -17.64 11.51
C THR A 158 4.32 -18.69 10.86
N ASP A 159 5.11 -19.41 11.65
CA ASP A 159 6.01 -20.41 11.16
C ASP A 159 5.33 -21.65 10.58
N SER A 160 6.08 -22.36 9.76
CA SER A 160 5.74 -23.67 9.22
C SER A 160 6.98 -24.56 9.25
N TYR A 161 6.73 -25.87 9.37
CA TYR A 161 7.79 -26.87 9.51
C TYR A 161 7.52 -28.06 8.60
N ASP A 162 8.51 -28.42 7.78
CA ASP A 162 8.53 -29.64 6.97
C ASP A 162 9.25 -30.75 7.75
N PRO A 163 8.53 -31.79 8.23
CA PRO A 163 9.14 -32.86 9.00
C PRO A 163 9.97 -33.85 8.17
N PHE A 164 9.82 -33.88 6.85
CA PHE A 164 10.57 -34.79 5.98
C PHE A 164 12.00 -34.26 5.75
N PHE A 165 12.13 -32.98 5.48
CA PHE A 165 13.43 -32.35 5.23
C PHE A 165 13.99 -31.56 6.42
N GLY A 166 13.17 -31.26 7.43
CA GLY A 166 13.55 -30.43 8.58
C GLY A 166 13.67 -28.94 8.25
N TYR A 167 13.02 -28.47 7.19
CA TYR A 167 12.98 -27.04 6.85
C TYR A 167 11.95 -26.31 7.72
N GLY A 168 12.33 -25.13 8.22
CA GLY A 168 11.40 -24.16 8.77
C GLY A 168 11.21 -22.98 7.81
N SER A 169 10.04 -22.36 7.83
CA SER A 169 9.71 -21.16 7.05
C SER A 169 8.87 -20.16 7.83
N ILE A 170 9.21 -18.88 7.69
CA ILE A 170 8.44 -17.70 8.14
C ILE A 170 8.48 -16.67 7.00
N ASP A 171 7.43 -16.60 6.20
CA ASP A 171 7.37 -15.68 5.05
C ASP A 171 6.92 -14.27 5.45
N GLN A 172 6.02 -14.20 6.43
CA GLN A 172 5.41 -12.97 6.94
C GLN A 172 5.66 -12.86 8.44
N PRO A 173 6.90 -12.52 8.85
CA PRO A 173 7.23 -12.44 10.27
C PRO A 173 6.40 -11.35 10.93
N THR A 174 5.85 -11.71 12.09
CA THR A 174 5.05 -10.85 12.95
C THR A 174 5.91 -10.21 14.04
N PRO A 175 5.37 -9.24 14.80
CA PRO A 175 6.02 -8.80 16.03
C PRO A 175 6.34 -9.94 16.99
N TYR A 176 5.46 -10.94 17.11
CA TYR A 176 5.69 -12.11 17.96
C TYR A 176 6.98 -12.82 17.57
N ASP A 177 7.14 -13.16 16.28
CA ASP A 177 8.34 -13.83 15.74
C ASP A 177 9.62 -13.00 15.95
N ALA A 178 9.49 -11.67 15.84
CA ALA A 178 10.60 -10.74 16.01
C ALA A 178 11.03 -10.57 17.48
N TYR A 179 10.16 -10.88 18.45
CA TYR A 179 10.53 -10.92 19.85
C TYR A 179 11.12 -12.27 20.27
N LEU A 180 11.00 -13.32 19.46
CA LEU A 180 11.62 -14.61 19.75
C LEU A 180 13.11 -14.58 19.42
N GLN A 181 13.93 -15.07 20.35
CA GLN A 181 15.38 -15.14 20.22
C GLN A 181 15.92 -16.54 20.45
N LEU A 182 16.95 -16.86 19.69
CA LEU A 182 17.86 -17.97 19.90
C LEU A 182 18.83 -17.66 21.06
N ASP A 183 19.53 -18.69 21.54
CA ASP A 183 20.54 -18.56 22.61
C ASP A 183 21.69 -17.61 22.24
N ASP A 184 22.00 -17.48 20.95
CA ASP A 184 23.04 -16.58 20.43
C ASP A 184 22.56 -15.12 20.29
N GLY A 185 21.30 -14.83 20.66
CA GLY A 185 20.69 -13.51 20.63
C GLY A 185 20.11 -13.10 19.28
N ARG A 186 20.26 -13.90 18.22
CA ARG A 186 19.58 -13.63 16.94
C ARG A 186 18.08 -13.79 17.10
N ARG A 187 17.31 -12.97 16.36
CA ARG A 187 15.85 -13.08 16.31
C ARG A 187 15.45 -14.22 15.39
N LEU A 188 14.38 -14.93 15.74
CA LEU A 188 13.82 -15.99 14.91
C LEU A 188 13.42 -15.44 13.52
N SER A 189 12.78 -14.26 13.50
CA SER A 189 12.36 -13.56 12.27
C SER A 189 13.49 -13.17 11.31
N ASP A 190 14.74 -13.19 11.78
CA ASP A 190 15.90 -12.80 10.96
C ASP A 190 16.59 -14.00 10.30
N LEU A 191 16.22 -15.23 10.66
CA LEU A 191 16.81 -16.41 10.05
C LEU A 191 16.37 -16.53 8.58
N PRO A 192 17.22 -17.10 7.70
CA PRO A 192 16.82 -17.38 6.32
C PRO A 192 15.56 -18.26 6.27
N SER A 193 14.63 -17.94 5.36
CA SER A 193 13.37 -18.67 5.17
C SER A 193 13.14 -18.98 3.67
N PRO A 194 12.82 -20.23 3.30
CA PRO A 194 12.89 -21.45 4.13
C PRO A 194 14.34 -21.87 4.41
N SER A 195 14.62 -22.48 5.56
CA SER A 195 15.96 -23.04 5.84
C SER A 195 15.97 -24.15 6.91
N ILE A 196 17.00 -25.00 6.85
CA ILE A 196 17.29 -26.02 7.88
C ILE A 196 17.64 -25.34 9.22
N GLU A 197 18.32 -24.19 9.14
CA GLU A 197 18.67 -23.41 10.34
C GLU A 197 17.42 -22.96 11.09
N LEU A 198 16.44 -22.42 10.37
CA LEU A 198 15.14 -22.05 10.94
C LEU A 198 14.42 -23.29 11.49
N GLY A 199 14.38 -24.40 10.76
CA GLY A 199 13.75 -25.64 11.25
C GLY A 199 14.37 -26.18 12.55
N LYS A 200 15.69 -26.06 12.71
CA LYS A 200 16.37 -26.36 13.99
C LYS A 200 15.99 -25.38 15.09
N ALA A 201 15.82 -24.09 14.78
CA ALA A 201 15.40 -23.10 15.77
C ALA A 201 13.97 -23.38 16.28
N LEU A 202 13.06 -23.80 15.40
CA LEU A 202 11.66 -24.13 15.75
C LEU A 202 11.50 -25.39 16.64
N THR A 203 12.57 -26.18 16.78
CA THR A 203 12.60 -27.44 17.55
C THR A 203 13.65 -27.44 18.66
N ASN A 204 14.08 -26.24 19.07
CA ASN A 204 15.13 -26.04 20.06
C ASN A 204 14.82 -24.81 20.93
N ASN A 205 15.70 -24.46 21.86
CA ASN A 205 15.46 -23.41 22.85
C ASN A 205 15.18 -22.05 22.19
N LEU A 206 14.01 -21.49 22.51
CA LEU A 206 13.59 -20.15 22.12
C LEU A 206 13.13 -19.38 23.36
N SER A 207 13.39 -18.08 23.36
CA SER A 207 13.06 -17.21 24.47
C SER A 207 12.52 -15.86 24.02
N TRP A 208 11.67 -15.25 24.84
CA TRP A 208 11.12 -13.92 24.59
C TRP A 208 12.12 -12.83 24.97
N SER A 209 12.29 -11.85 24.10
CA SER A 209 13.28 -10.76 24.27
C SER A 209 12.68 -9.40 24.61
N GLY A 210 11.36 -9.30 24.74
CA GLY A 210 10.68 -8.05 25.08
C GLY A 210 10.91 -7.65 26.55
N VAL A 211 11.18 -6.36 26.75
CA VAL A 211 11.60 -5.82 28.05
C VAL A 211 10.52 -5.93 29.11
N LYS A 212 9.24 -5.78 28.72
CA LYS A 212 8.11 -5.90 29.65
C LYS A 212 7.90 -7.35 30.04
N GLY A 213 7.94 -8.28 29.09
CA GLY A 213 7.84 -9.72 29.35
C GLY A 213 8.96 -10.24 30.26
N ILE A 214 10.20 -9.81 30.01
CA ILE A 214 11.35 -10.12 30.89
C ILE A 214 11.12 -9.60 32.31
N ALA A 215 10.67 -8.35 32.46
CA ALA A 215 10.40 -7.77 33.77
C ALA A 215 9.27 -8.51 34.51
N ALA A 216 8.19 -8.87 33.81
CA ALA A 216 7.07 -9.64 34.36
C ALA A 216 7.47 -11.07 34.78
N ASN A 217 8.54 -11.61 34.19
CA ASN A 217 9.10 -12.92 34.52
C ASN A 217 10.34 -12.84 35.43
N GLY A 218 10.39 -11.83 36.32
CA GLY A 218 11.44 -11.72 37.33
C GLY A 218 12.84 -11.41 36.78
N GLY A 219 12.92 -10.76 35.60
CA GLY A 219 14.18 -10.43 34.94
C GLY A 219 14.76 -11.55 34.08
N VAL A 220 14.08 -12.69 33.96
CA VAL A 220 14.50 -13.83 33.13
C VAL A 220 13.68 -13.86 31.85
N LYS A 221 14.33 -14.10 30.69
CA LYS A 221 13.64 -14.26 29.41
C LYS A 221 12.60 -15.39 29.49
N PRO A 222 11.30 -15.11 29.23
CA PRO A 222 10.27 -16.15 29.18
C PRO A 222 10.63 -17.23 28.16
N LYS A 223 10.58 -18.49 28.57
CA LYS A 223 10.89 -19.62 27.70
C LYS A 223 9.67 -19.98 26.85
N ILE A 224 9.91 -20.20 25.56
CA ILE A 224 8.89 -20.54 24.57
C ILE A 224 8.85 -22.05 24.36
N TYR A 225 7.66 -22.60 24.18
CA TYR A 225 7.45 -24.01 23.92
C TYR A 225 7.95 -24.38 22.53
N ALA A 226 9.15 -24.93 22.46
CA ALA A 226 9.77 -25.42 21.23
C ALA A 226 10.32 -26.83 21.46
N PRO A 227 9.44 -27.85 21.51
CA PRO A 227 9.84 -29.23 21.77
C PRO A 227 10.74 -29.78 20.66
N ASN A 228 11.58 -30.77 20.99
CA ASN A 228 12.48 -31.46 20.04
C ASN A 228 11.77 -32.07 18.82
N ARG A 229 10.46 -32.32 18.94
CA ARG A 229 9.60 -32.71 17.82
C ARG A 229 8.57 -31.61 17.62
N TYR A 230 8.62 -30.95 16.48
CA TYR A 230 7.67 -29.91 16.12
C TYR A 230 6.22 -30.42 16.22
N GLN A 231 5.37 -29.64 16.88
CA GLN A 231 3.95 -29.92 17.07
C GLN A 231 3.14 -28.81 16.40
N SER A 232 2.51 -29.16 15.28
CA SER A 232 1.66 -28.22 14.53
C SER A 232 0.55 -27.66 15.43
N GLY A 233 0.44 -26.33 15.47
CA GLY A 233 -0.52 -25.61 16.31
C GLY A 233 -0.09 -25.41 17.76
N SER A 234 1.08 -25.91 18.19
CA SER A 234 1.60 -25.73 19.56
C SER A 234 3.00 -25.13 19.58
N SER A 235 3.93 -25.69 18.82
CA SER A 235 5.32 -25.25 18.77
C SER A 235 5.42 -23.75 18.47
N VAL A 236 6.31 -23.08 19.19
CA VAL A 236 6.70 -21.68 19.03
C VAL A 236 5.59 -20.67 19.36
N SER A 237 4.33 -21.08 19.47
CA SER A 237 3.16 -20.21 19.73
C SER A 237 2.68 -20.23 21.19
N HIS A 238 3.42 -20.87 22.11
CA HIS A 238 3.06 -21.02 23.51
C HIS A 238 4.24 -20.78 24.44
N LEU A 239 3.95 -20.48 25.71
CA LEU A 239 4.92 -20.55 26.79
C LEU A 239 5.29 -22.01 27.08
N ASP A 240 6.54 -22.25 27.48
CA ASP A 240 7.05 -23.59 27.74
C ASP A 240 6.27 -24.30 28.87
N GLU A 241 5.57 -25.38 28.52
CA GLU A 241 4.74 -26.18 29.44
C GLU A 241 5.49 -26.55 30.72
N ALA A 242 6.70 -27.11 30.61
CA ALA A 242 7.48 -27.56 31.77
C ALA A 242 7.87 -26.41 32.72
N THR A 243 7.98 -25.18 32.19
CA THR A 243 8.32 -24.00 32.96
C THR A 243 7.08 -23.35 33.58
N PHE A 244 5.97 -23.30 32.83
CA PHE A 244 4.82 -22.46 33.15
C PHE A 244 3.56 -23.20 33.57
N ALA A 245 3.44 -24.53 33.41
CA ALA A 245 2.23 -25.27 33.77
C ALA A 245 1.77 -25.01 35.22
N SER A 246 2.73 -24.94 36.15
CA SER A 246 2.47 -24.67 37.58
C SER A 246 2.65 -23.20 37.98
N ALA A 247 2.72 -22.27 37.01
CA ALA A 247 2.91 -20.84 37.27
C ALA A 247 1.59 -20.11 37.62
N GLY A 248 0.51 -20.85 37.85
CA GLY A 248 -0.79 -20.33 38.23
C GLY A 248 -1.38 -19.44 37.14
N ILE A 249 -1.60 -18.17 37.43
CA ILE A 249 -2.18 -17.21 36.48
C ILE A 249 -1.37 -17.06 35.17
N ASN A 250 -0.07 -17.34 35.19
CA ASN A 250 0.79 -17.25 34.00
C ASN A 250 0.77 -18.54 33.15
N SER A 251 0.04 -19.58 33.57
CA SER A 251 -0.07 -20.83 32.81
C SER A 251 -0.99 -20.71 31.60
N LEU A 252 -1.79 -19.65 31.46
CA LEU A 252 -2.84 -19.58 30.43
C LEU A 252 -2.34 -19.94 29.02
N MET A 253 -1.18 -19.43 28.59
CA MET A 253 -0.64 -19.65 27.24
C MET A 253 0.33 -20.83 27.15
N THR A 254 0.20 -21.83 28.02
CA THR A 254 0.84 -23.14 27.79
C THR A 254 0.05 -23.92 26.72
N PRO A 255 0.68 -24.88 26.00
CA PRO A 255 0.05 -25.57 24.88
C PRO A 255 -1.12 -26.49 25.25
N SER A 256 -1.25 -26.83 26.53
CA SER A 256 -2.27 -27.73 27.04
C SER A 256 -3.08 -27.11 28.18
N LEU A 257 -4.37 -27.42 28.21
CA LEU A 257 -5.25 -27.12 29.34
C LEU A 257 -5.80 -28.43 29.88
N ASP A 258 -5.45 -28.74 31.12
CA ASP A 258 -5.87 -29.95 31.81
C ASP A 258 -7.33 -29.83 32.29
N ALA A 259 -8.02 -30.98 32.39
CA ALA A 259 -9.40 -30.99 32.88
C ALA A 259 -9.45 -30.50 34.34
N GLY A 260 -10.42 -29.62 34.63
CA GLY A 260 -10.55 -28.94 35.92
C GLY A 260 -9.73 -27.65 36.09
N GLU A 261 -8.93 -27.25 35.09
CA GLU A 261 -8.23 -25.96 35.10
C GLU A 261 -9.17 -24.79 34.79
N VAL A 262 -8.92 -23.66 35.46
CA VAL A 262 -9.79 -22.49 35.45
C VAL A 262 -8.94 -21.21 35.42
N PHE A 263 -9.14 -20.41 34.38
CA PHE A 263 -8.54 -19.10 34.17
C PHE A 263 -9.62 -18.04 33.99
N ARG A 264 -9.45 -16.88 34.64
CA ARG A 264 -10.39 -15.75 34.58
C ARG A 264 -9.73 -14.45 34.13
N GLN A 265 -8.47 -14.53 33.74
CA GLN A 265 -7.68 -13.38 33.30
C GLN A 265 -6.46 -13.87 32.51
N PRO A 266 -5.85 -13.01 31.67
CA PRO A 266 -4.75 -13.44 30.82
C PRO A 266 -3.43 -13.69 31.57
N GLY A 267 -3.28 -13.06 32.74
CA GLY A 267 -2.05 -13.08 33.55
C GLY A 267 -1.06 -11.98 33.20
N PRO A 268 -0.28 -11.49 34.17
CA PRO A 268 0.64 -10.36 33.98
C PRO A 268 1.72 -10.64 32.95
N LEU A 269 2.20 -11.88 32.84
CA LEU A 269 3.24 -12.23 31.86
C LEU A 269 2.72 -12.09 30.42
N LEU A 270 1.58 -12.70 30.10
CA LEU A 270 0.97 -12.59 28.78
C LEU A 270 0.68 -11.12 28.45
N LEU A 271 0.07 -10.37 29.38
CA LEU A 271 -0.22 -8.95 29.16
C LEU A 271 1.05 -8.14 28.87
N ALA A 272 2.15 -8.41 29.58
CA ALA A 272 3.42 -7.74 29.35
C ALA A 272 4.00 -8.06 27.97
N MET A 273 3.93 -9.32 27.52
CA MET A 273 4.38 -9.73 26.18
C MET A 273 3.51 -9.12 25.07
N MET A 274 2.18 -9.06 25.26
CA MET A 274 1.26 -8.36 24.34
C MET A 274 1.59 -6.87 24.24
N GLU A 275 2.03 -6.27 25.34
CA GLU A 275 2.45 -4.87 25.41
C GLU A 275 3.84 -4.61 24.81
N ASP A 276 4.72 -5.61 24.75
CA ASP A 276 5.96 -5.55 23.96
C ASP A 276 5.63 -5.56 22.46
N MET A 277 4.66 -6.37 22.00
CA MET A 277 4.27 -6.44 20.59
C MET A 277 3.71 -5.12 20.00
N ARG A 278 3.34 -4.15 20.86
CA ARG A 278 2.96 -2.79 20.45
C ARG A 278 4.15 -1.87 20.17
N THR A 279 5.37 -2.27 20.52
CA THR A 279 6.59 -1.49 20.30
C THR A 279 7.48 -2.14 19.26
N LYS A 280 8.40 -1.35 18.69
CA LYS A 280 9.39 -1.87 17.74
C LYS A 280 10.27 -2.91 18.46
N PRO A 281 10.42 -4.14 17.93
CA PRO A 281 11.24 -5.16 18.55
C PRO A 281 12.72 -4.75 18.58
N PRO A 282 13.52 -5.39 19.46
CA PRO A 282 14.97 -5.18 19.49
C PRO A 282 15.57 -5.33 18.09
N ALA A 283 16.61 -4.55 17.78
CA ALA A 283 17.30 -4.68 16.51
C ALA A 283 17.89 -6.09 16.36
N GLY A 284 17.85 -6.62 15.13
CA GLY A 284 18.47 -7.90 14.82
C GLY A 284 19.99 -7.82 14.81
N ILE A 285 20.62 -8.98 14.78
CA ILE A 285 22.08 -9.11 14.65
C ILE A 285 22.40 -9.48 13.20
N ALA A 286 23.26 -8.68 12.55
CA ALA A 286 23.67 -8.91 11.17
C ALA A 286 24.53 -10.17 11.03
N VAL A 287 24.10 -11.10 10.18
CA VAL A 287 24.84 -12.30 9.80
C VAL A 287 25.40 -12.11 8.38
N GLY A 288 26.72 -11.97 8.28
CA GLY A 288 27.40 -11.77 7.00
C GLY A 288 27.14 -10.39 6.37
N ILE A 289 27.57 -10.23 5.11
CA ILE A 289 27.30 -9.02 4.31
C ILE A 289 25.98 -9.18 3.52
N PRO A 290 25.34 -8.08 3.10
CA PRO A 290 24.15 -8.16 2.26
C PRO A 290 24.48 -8.76 0.88
N ASN A 291 23.53 -9.49 0.31
CA ASN A 291 23.58 -9.85 -1.10
C ASN A 291 23.31 -8.60 -1.97
N GLN A 292 23.53 -8.74 -3.27
CA GLN A 292 23.17 -7.71 -4.25
C GLN A 292 21.65 -7.40 -4.20
N VAL A 293 21.27 -6.13 -4.44
CA VAL A 293 19.87 -5.74 -4.64
C VAL A 293 19.27 -6.44 -5.86
N ARG A 294 17.93 -6.44 -5.99
CA ARG A 294 17.23 -7.12 -7.09
C ARG A 294 16.34 -6.16 -7.87
N ASN A 295 15.88 -6.57 -9.05
CA ASN A 295 14.86 -5.87 -9.84
C ASN A 295 15.12 -4.36 -10.02
N LEU A 296 16.38 -3.99 -10.28
CA LEU A 296 16.79 -2.59 -10.45
C LEU A 296 16.19 -2.01 -11.74
N GLN A 297 15.44 -0.91 -11.60
CA GLN A 297 14.94 -0.10 -12.70
C GLN A 297 15.24 1.38 -12.46
N VAL A 298 15.38 2.13 -13.55
CA VAL A 298 15.66 3.56 -13.48
C VAL A 298 14.72 4.30 -14.44
N LEU A 299 13.80 5.08 -13.89
CA LEU A 299 12.83 5.87 -14.65
C LEU A 299 13.39 7.28 -14.86
N VAL A 300 13.38 7.77 -16.10
CA VAL A 300 13.89 9.10 -16.45
C VAL A 300 12.91 10.22 -16.10
N GLY A 301 13.44 11.35 -15.65
CA GLY A 301 12.72 12.61 -15.47
C GLY A 301 13.49 13.79 -16.05
N ASP A 302 12.96 15.00 -15.87
CA ASP A 302 13.65 16.23 -16.27
C ASP A 302 14.77 16.53 -15.29
N SER A 303 16.01 16.43 -15.77
CA SER A 303 17.21 16.65 -14.96
C SER A 303 17.28 15.73 -13.72
N SER A 304 16.59 14.58 -13.77
CA SER A 304 16.47 13.62 -12.67
C SER A 304 16.27 12.19 -13.16
N ALA A 305 16.40 11.22 -12.25
CA ALA A 305 16.03 9.83 -12.46
C ALA A 305 15.51 9.22 -11.15
N ILE A 306 14.48 8.38 -11.23
CA ILE A 306 13.94 7.62 -10.10
C ILE A 306 14.51 6.21 -10.17
N VAL A 307 15.31 5.84 -9.18
CA VAL A 307 15.93 4.53 -9.02
C VAL A 307 15.02 3.67 -8.15
N THR A 308 14.59 2.52 -8.67
CA THR A 308 13.76 1.56 -7.96
C THR A 308 14.46 0.21 -7.95
N PHE A 309 14.42 -0.50 -6.83
CA PHE A 309 14.98 -1.84 -6.67
C PHE A 309 14.30 -2.54 -5.49
N ASP A 310 14.40 -3.87 -5.48
CA ASP A 310 14.02 -4.72 -4.37
C ASP A 310 15.23 -4.97 -3.45
N PRO A 311 15.01 -5.11 -2.13
CA PRO A 311 16.08 -5.49 -1.20
C PRO A 311 16.72 -6.85 -1.54
N PRO A 312 17.94 -7.09 -1.01
CA PRO A 312 18.61 -8.38 -1.09
C PRO A 312 17.74 -9.52 -0.54
N THR A 313 17.94 -10.75 -1.02
CA THR A 313 17.20 -11.93 -0.51
C THR A 313 17.45 -12.17 0.98
N ASN A 314 18.67 -11.86 1.45
CA ASN A 314 19.08 -11.99 2.84
C ASN A 314 18.89 -10.67 3.63
N VAL A 315 18.02 -9.75 3.20
CA VAL A 315 17.86 -8.41 3.83
C VAL A 315 17.64 -8.49 5.35
N ARG A 316 16.89 -9.48 5.83
CA ARG A 316 16.63 -9.69 7.26
C ARG A 316 17.85 -10.25 7.96
N SER A 317 18.40 -11.39 7.54
CA SER A 317 19.60 -11.94 8.21
C SER A 317 20.80 -11.01 8.15
N ALA A 318 20.98 -10.25 7.06
CA ALA A 318 22.03 -9.26 6.94
C ALA A 318 21.75 -7.95 7.68
N GLN A 319 20.52 -7.67 8.12
CA GLN A 319 20.13 -6.39 8.76
C GLN A 319 20.60 -5.18 7.93
N VAL A 320 20.13 -5.06 6.68
CA VAL A 320 20.52 -3.95 5.79
C VAL A 320 20.13 -2.60 6.41
N THR A 321 21.10 -1.69 6.46
CA THR A 321 20.98 -0.37 7.08
C THR A 321 20.79 0.76 6.07
N SER A 322 21.42 0.64 4.90
CA SER A 322 21.37 1.65 3.83
C SER A 322 21.75 1.06 2.48
N TYR A 323 21.55 1.84 1.42
CA TYR A 323 21.95 1.55 0.06
C TYR A 323 22.82 2.69 -0.46
N ALA A 324 23.95 2.35 -1.09
CA ALA A 324 24.77 3.29 -1.83
C ALA A 324 24.34 3.32 -3.30
N ILE A 325 23.99 4.50 -3.81
CA ILE A 325 23.64 4.75 -5.21
C ILE A 325 24.75 5.59 -5.82
N LYS A 326 25.61 4.96 -6.61
CA LYS A 326 26.72 5.60 -7.30
C LYS A 326 26.32 5.96 -8.73
N ASN A 327 26.48 7.23 -9.09
CA ASN A 327 26.45 7.66 -10.49
C ASN A 327 27.79 7.30 -11.14
N ASN A 328 27.78 6.34 -12.06
CA ASN A 328 29.01 5.83 -12.68
C ASN A 328 29.65 6.82 -13.64
N LYS A 329 28.92 7.84 -14.10
CA LYS A 329 29.44 8.90 -14.96
C LYS A 329 30.21 9.95 -14.18
N THR A 330 29.69 10.36 -13.02
CA THR A 330 30.29 11.44 -12.20
C THR A 330 31.15 10.91 -11.05
N GLY A 331 31.00 9.64 -10.68
CA GLY A 331 31.64 9.04 -9.51
C GLY A 331 30.98 9.37 -8.17
N VAL A 332 29.95 10.24 -8.17
CA VAL A 332 29.24 10.66 -6.95
C VAL A 332 28.39 9.52 -6.40
N THR A 333 28.47 9.29 -5.11
CA THR A 333 27.64 8.32 -4.38
C THR A 333 26.71 9.05 -3.42
N VAL A 334 25.44 8.67 -3.43
CA VAL A 334 24.43 9.11 -2.46
C VAL A 334 23.89 7.90 -1.70
N PHE A 335 23.43 8.11 -0.47
CA PHE A 335 22.90 7.04 0.36
C PHE A 335 21.39 7.19 0.53
N ALA A 336 20.69 6.05 0.53
CA ALA A 336 19.26 5.98 0.78
C ALA A 336 18.96 4.82 1.74
N ASN A 337 17.91 4.94 2.54
CA ASN A 337 17.49 3.86 3.44
C ASN A 337 16.37 3.00 2.84
N THR A 338 15.74 3.49 1.77
CA THR A 338 14.59 2.87 1.12
C THR A 338 14.63 3.07 -0.39
N SER A 339 13.91 2.20 -1.09
CA SER A 339 13.55 2.33 -2.51
C SER A 339 12.06 2.66 -2.59
N PRO A 340 11.61 3.53 -3.52
CA PRO A 340 12.37 4.20 -4.58
C PRO A 340 13.20 5.40 -4.06
N PHE A 341 14.22 5.80 -4.83
CA PHE A 341 15.07 6.97 -4.54
C PHE A 341 15.22 7.87 -5.77
N THR A 342 15.12 9.20 -5.60
CA THR A 342 15.25 10.16 -6.72
C THR A 342 16.65 10.76 -6.76
N VAL A 343 17.37 10.54 -7.87
CA VAL A 343 18.61 11.22 -8.21
C VAL A 343 18.28 12.52 -8.96
N THR A 344 18.78 13.65 -8.48
CA THR A 344 18.57 14.97 -9.08
C THR A 344 19.88 15.55 -9.64
N GLY A 345 19.79 16.66 -10.37
CA GLY A 345 20.98 17.37 -10.89
C GLY A 345 21.63 16.68 -12.10
N LEU A 346 20.89 15.81 -12.79
CA LEU A 346 21.36 15.21 -14.04
C LEU A 346 21.22 16.21 -15.19
N LYS A 347 22.07 16.09 -16.21
CA LYS A 347 21.98 16.92 -17.41
C LYS A 347 21.16 16.20 -18.47
N ASN A 348 20.09 16.85 -18.95
CA ASN A 348 19.29 16.32 -20.06
C ASN A 348 20.14 16.08 -21.32
N GLY A 349 19.84 14.99 -22.03
CA GLY A 349 20.61 14.53 -23.19
C GLY A 349 21.96 13.91 -22.87
N THR A 350 22.35 13.81 -21.59
CA THR A 350 23.57 13.09 -21.17
C THR A 350 23.21 11.70 -20.68
N THR A 351 23.99 10.71 -21.10
CA THR A 351 23.79 9.31 -20.73
C THR A 351 24.46 8.97 -19.39
N TYR A 352 23.73 8.25 -18.54
CA TYR A 352 24.15 7.82 -17.20
C TYR A 352 23.87 6.33 -16.96
N THR A 353 24.66 5.71 -16.09
CA THR A 353 24.35 4.43 -15.43
C THR A 353 24.55 4.58 -13.92
N PHE A 354 23.86 3.76 -13.14
CA PHE A 354 23.94 3.77 -11.68
C PHE A 354 24.37 2.41 -11.15
N SER A 355 25.19 2.41 -10.10
CA SER A 355 25.56 1.20 -9.35
C SER A 355 24.95 1.26 -7.95
N ILE A 356 24.19 0.24 -7.57
CA ILE A 356 23.48 0.16 -6.29
C ILE A 356 24.07 -0.98 -5.46
N SER A 357 24.53 -0.68 -4.25
CA SER A 357 25.00 -1.67 -3.27
C SER A 357 24.22 -1.57 -1.96
N ALA A 358 23.93 -2.70 -1.33
CA ALA A 358 23.33 -2.76 0.00
C ALA A 358 24.42 -2.77 1.09
N ILE A 359 24.16 -2.14 2.23
CA ILE A 359 25.15 -1.91 3.30
C ILE A 359 24.60 -2.34 4.65
N ASN A 360 25.43 -3.03 5.44
CA ASN A 360 25.23 -3.25 6.87
C ASN A 360 26.54 -2.98 7.64
N ASN A 361 26.55 -3.27 8.94
CA ASN A 361 27.74 -3.08 9.77
C ASN A 361 28.90 -4.04 9.43
N ASN A 362 28.62 -5.16 8.76
CA ASN A 362 29.62 -6.16 8.38
C ASN A 362 30.28 -5.84 7.03
N GLY A 363 29.66 -5.00 6.20
CA GLY A 363 30.20 -4.58 4.91
C GLY A 363 29.15 -4.20 3.87
N THR A 364 29.59 -4.23 2.62
CA THR A 364 28.84 -3.77 1.44
C THR A 364 28.71 -4.91 0.44
N SER A 365 27.54 -5.04 -0.19
CA SER A 365 27.31 -6.01 -1.26
C SER A 365 28.08 -5.65 -2.54
N ASP A 366 28.23 -6.64 -3.42
CA ASP A 366 28.55 -6.36 -4.82
C ASP A 366 27.50 -5.41 -5.44
N PRO A 367 27.92 -4.45 -6.30
CA PRO A 367 27.01 -3.47 -6.89
C PRO A 367 26.18 -4.08 -8.02
N LEU A 368 24.88 -3.77 -8.08
CA LEU A 368 24.06 -3.98 -9.29
C LEU A 368 24.10 -2.74 -10.17
N ILE A 369 24.43 -2.91 -11.45
CA ILE A 369 24.54 -1.81 -12.41
C ILE A 369 23.24 -1.70 -13.19
N SER A 370 22.69 -0.50 -13.31
CA SER A 370 21.50 -0.22 -14.11
C SER A 370 21.79 -0.27 -15.61
N ASP A 371 20.73 -0.43 -16.39
CA ASP A 371 20.74 -0.03 -17.78
C ASP A 371 21.07 1.46 -17.93
N SER A 372 21.48 1.81 -19.15
CA SER A 372 21.83 3.17 -19.52
C SER A 372 20.58 4.04 -19.70
N ILE A 373 20.55 5.21 -19.05
CA ILE A 373 19.44 6.17 -19.15
C ILE A 373 19.90 7.53 -19.65
N THR A 374 19.00 8.28 -20.29
CA THR A 374 19.25 9.63 -20.78
C THR A 374 18.07 10.53 -20.37
N PRO A 375 18.23 11.40 -19.35
CA PRO A 375 17.17 12.32 -18.92
C PRO A 375 16.74 13.26 -20.05
N VAL A 376 15.47 13.63 -20.06
CA VAL A 376 14.87 14.49 -21.09
C VAL A 376 14.06 15.60 -20.46
N ALA A 377 14.04 16.76 -21.09
CA ALA A 377 13.24 17.88 -20.61
C ALA A 377 11.75 17.50 -20.58
N THR A 378 11.06 17.92 -19.53
CA THR A 378 9.60 17.78 -19.48
C THR A 378 8.95 18.64 -20.56
N TRP A 379 7.82 18.17 -21.09
CA TRP A 379 6.98 18.98 -21.97
C TRP A 379 6.48 20.20 -21.19
N LYS A 380 6.79 21.40 -21.70
CA LYS A 380 6.29 22.65 -21.13
C LYS A 380 5.04 23.08 -21.90
N GLN A 381 3.93 23.24 -21.18
CA GLN A 381 2.74 23.89 -21.72
C GLN A 381 2.87 25.41 -21.55
N ALA A 382 2.45 26.16 -22.57
CA ALA A 382 2.35 27.62 -22.51
C ALA A 382 1.04 28.10 -23.14
N VAL A 383 0.40 29.09 -22.52
CA VAL A 383 -0.78 29.75 -23.09
C VAL A 383 -0.34 30.72 -24.17
N ILE A 384 -0.77 30.49 -25.42
CA ILE A 384 -0.44 31.36 -26.57
C ILE A 384 -1.24 32.66 -26.49
N ASP A 385 -2.57 32.56 -26.40
CA ASP A 385 -3.46 33.72 -26.30
C ASP A 385 -4.46 33.63 -25.15
N ASN A 386 -4.12 34.21 -24.01
CA ASN A 386 -5.01 34.25 -22.84
C ASN A 386 -6.26 35.14 -23.05
N ALA A 387 -6.25 36.00 -24.08
CA ALA A 387 -7.39 36.85 -24.42
C ALA A 387 -8.47 36.12 -25.22
N SER A 388 -8.21 34.89 -25.69
CA SER A 388 -9.11 34.14 -26.56
C SER A 388 -9.43 32.76 -25.99
N ASP A 389 -10.60 32.25 -26.33
CA ASP A 389 -10.90 30.82 -26.32
C ASP A 389 -10.94 30.38 -27.80
N ALA A 390 -9.91 29.67 -28.23
CA ALA A 390 -9.65 29.41 -29.64
C ALA A 390 -10.49 28.23 -30.14
N LYS A 391 -11.27 28.45 -31.19
CA LYS A 391 -11.97 27.41 -31.95
C LYS A 391 -11.43 27.35 -33.39
N TYR A 392 -11.57 26.18 -34.01
CA TYR A 392 -11.18 25.94 -35.40
C TYR A 392 -9.72 26.38 -35.65
N VAL A 393 -8.79 25.74 -34.93
CA VAL A 393 -7.37 26.11 -34.96
C VAL A 393 -6.68 25.42 -36.14
N VAL A 394 -5.94 26.20 -36.92
CA VAL A 394 -5.06 25.71 -37.99
C VAL A 394 -3.64 26.21 -37.78
N SER A 395 -2.65 25.48 -38.28
CA SER A 395 -1.24 25.84 -38.12
C SER A 395 -0.44 25.61 -39.40
N ALA A 396 0.62 26.39 -39.57
CA ALA A 396 1.54 26.34 -40.69
C ALA A 396 2.91 26.91 -40.33
N SER A 397 3.80 26.96 -41.31
CA SER A 397 5.00 27.80 -41.25
C SER A 397 4.81 29.00 -42.16
N LEU A 398 5.06 30.20 -41.63
CA LEU A 398 5.18 31.43 -42.41
C LEU A 398 6.62 31.93 -42.27
N ASN A 399 7.37 31.86 -43.37
CA ASN A 399 8.78 32.21 -43.44
C ASN A 399 9.64 31.48 -42.40
N ASN A 400 9.46 30.15 -42.32
CA ASN A 400 10.09 29.24 -41.34
C ASN A 400 9.74 29.54 -39.87
N LYS A 401 8.70 30.34 -39.60
CA LYS A 401 8.22 30.61 -38.25
C LYS A 401 6.90 29.88 -38.01
N PRO A 402 6.70 29.28 -36.81
CA PRO A 402 5.41 28.73 -36.43
C PRO A 402 4.31 29.79 -36.55
N PHE A 403 3.27 29.47 -37.31
CA PHE A 403 2.11 30.31 -37.54
C PHE A 403 0.86 29.52 -37.14
N ILE A 404 -0.05 30.17 -36.42
CA ILE A 404 -1.34 29.59 -36.04
C ILE A 404 -2.42 30.61 -36.39
N ALA A 405 -3.53 30.14 -36.93
CA ALA A 405 -4.75 30.93 -37.08
C ALA A 405 -5.91 30.23 -36.36
N TYR A 406 -6.83 31.01 -35.81
CA TYR A 406 -7.96 30.49 -35.05
C TYR A 406 -9.08 31.52 -34.98
N ILE A 407 -10.30 31.06 -34.78
CA ILE A 407 -11.46 31.91 -34.53
C ILE A 407 -11.65 32.01 -33.02
N SER A 408 -11.76 33.22 -32.50
CA SER A 408 -12.06 33.42 -31.09
C SER A 408 -13.54 33.17 -30.84
N SER A 409 -13.88 32.17 -30.01
CA SER A 409 -15.28 31.93 -29.61
C SER A 409 -15.85 33.09 -28.79
N LYS A 410 -15.00 33.83 -28.07
CA LYS A 410 -15.37 34.97 -27.23
C LYS A 410 -15.82 36.17 -28.05
N THR A 411 -15.07 36.49 -29.11
CA THR A 411 -15.28 37.72 -29.88
C THR A 411 -15.85 37.48 -31.28
N GLY A 412 -15.79 36.26 -31.80
CA GLY A 412 -16.15 35.94 -33.20
C GLY A 412 -15.14 36.49 -34.21
N THR A 413 -13.87 36.60 -33.84
CA THR A 413 -12.83 37.25 -34.67
C THR A 413 -11.80 36.26 -35.14
N LEU A 414 -11.32 36.41 -36.38
CA LEU A 414 -10.19 35.64 -36.89
C LEU A 414 -8.89 36.24 -36.37
N ARG A 415 -8.12 35.41 -35.68
CA ARG A 415 -6.87 35.79 -35.03
C ARG A 415 -5.74 34.93 -35.55
N THR A 416 -4.56 35.52 -35.61
CA THR A 416 -3.32 34.82 -35.93
C THR A 416 -2.32 34.98 -34.81
N ALA A 417 -1.43 34.01 -34.68
CA ALA A 417 -0.28 34.04 -33.79
C ALA A 417 0.94 33.54 -34.55
N THR A 418 1.97 34.38 -34.69
CA THR A 418 3.25 34.01 -35.31
C THR A 418 4.34 34.03 -34.25
N TYR A 419 5.09 32.94 -34.12
CA TYR A 419 6.19 32.86 -33.17
C TYR A 419 7.44 33.53 -33.72
N THR A 420 7.91 34.59 -33.06
CA THR A 420 9.12 35.33 -33.46
C THR A 420 9.93 35.72 -32.22
N ASN A 421 11.24 35.49 -32.26
CA ASN A 421 12.18 35.88 -31.20
C ASN A 421 11.74 35.47 -29.79
N GLY A 422 11.24 34.23 -29.62
CA GLY A 422 10.83 33.72 -28.30
C GLY A 422 9.42 34.13 -27.86
N THR A 423 8.66 34.87 -28.68
CA THR A 423 7.33 35.40 -28.32
C THR A 423 6.31 35.15 -29.41
N TRP A 424 5.05 34.91 -29.03
CA TRP A 424 3.93 34.82 -29.96
C TRP A 424 3.37 36.22 -30.24
N LYS A 425 3.56 36.72 -31.47
CA LYS A 425 2.93 37.94 -31.94
C LYS A 425 1.50 37.62 -32.36
N LYS A 426 0.52 38.18 -31.65
CA LYS A 426 -0.91 37.93 -31.86
C LYS A 426 -1.60 39.11 -32.52
N VAL A 427 -2.42 38.85 -33.52
CA VAL A 427 -3.13 39.88 -34.28
C VAL A 427 -4.55 39.43 -34.55
N VAL A 428 -5.51 40.35 -34.42
CA VAL A 428 -6.86 40.16 -34.96
C VAL A 428 -6.84 40.63 -36.40
N ILE A 429 -7.01 39.71 -37.34
CA ILE A 429 -6.89 39.99 -38.77
C ILE A 429 -8.24 40.24 -39.43
N ASP A 430 -9.35 39.71 -38.90
CA ASP A 430 -10.69 39.97 -39.44
C ASP A 430 -11.82 39.78 -38.40
N GLY A 431 -13.02 40.33 -38.66
CA GLY A 431 -14.19 40.21 -37.79
C GLY A 431 -14.37 41.33 -36.75
N MET A 432 -13.66 42.45 -36.88
CA MET A 432 -13.82 43.65 -36.02
C MET A 432 -13.81 45.00 -36.80
N GLY A 433 -13.84 45.01 -38.14
CA GLY A 433 -13.78 46.28 -38.90
C GLY A 433 -14.10 46.15 -40.39
N GLY A 434 -14.51 47.26 -41.04
CA GLY A 434 -15.17 47.27 -42.35
C GLY A 434 -14.47 48.09 -43.46
N THR A 435 -13.13 48.05 -43.53
CA THR A 435 -12.36 48.71 -44.60
C THR A 435 -11.27 47.78 -45.14
N SER A 436 -10.81 48.00 -46.38
CA SER A 436 -9.76 47.19 -47.02
C SER A 436 -10.10 45.69 -47.13
N GLY A 437 -11.37 45.39 -47.43
CA GLY A 437 -11.87 44.02 -47.62
C GLY A 437 -12.22 43.26 -46.33
N ARG A 438 -11.97 43.84 -45.15
CA ARG A 438 -12.30 43.24 -43.85
C ARG A 438 -13.80 43.35 -43.56
N THR A 439 -14.32 42.41 -42.76
CA THR A 439 -15.70 42.41 -42.25
C THR A 439 -15.73 42.80 -40.77
N ASN A 440 -16.80 43.48 -40.36
CA ASN A 440 -17.11 43.77 -38.96
C ASN A 440 -18.09 42.75 -38.36
N HIS A 441 -18.50 41.74 -39.13
CA HIS A 441 -19.37 40.67 -38.65
C HIS A 441 -18.60 39.61 -37.86
N LYS A 442 -19.36 38.82 -37.09
CA LYS A 442 -18.81 37.68 -36.37
C LYS A 442 -18.53 36.55 -37.35
N LEU A 443 -17.29 36.09 -37.31
CA LEU A 443 -16.79 34.98 -38.09
C LEU A 443 -17.06 33.65 -37.37
N GLY A 444 -17.19 32.59 -38.17
CA GLY A 444 -17.41 31.24 -37.68
C GLY A 444 -17.27 30.21 -38.80
N GLY A 445 -17.73 28.98 -38.53
CA GLY A 445 -17.49 27.85 -39.42
C GLY A 445 -16.07 27.30 -39.30
N HIS A 446 -15.74 26.26 -40.09
CA HIS A 446 -14.42 25.66 -40.09
C HIS A 446 -13.39 26.61 -40.70
N LEU A 447 -12.19 26.65 -40.12
CA LEU A 447 -11.04 27.39 -40.64
C LEU A 447 -10.17 26.42 -41.43
N SER A 448 -9.86 26.76 -42.70
CA SER A 448 -8.95 25.99 -43.55
C SER A 448 -7.73 26.84 -43.92
N LEU A 449 -6.58 26.17 -44.09
CA LEU A 449 -5.31 26.82 -44.38
C LEU A 449 -4.55 26.03 -45.44
N CYS A 450 -4.07 26.74 -46.47
CA CYS A 450 -2.97 26.25 -47.30
C CYS A 450 -1.86 27.31 -47.42
N SER A 451 -0.67 26.87 -47.79
CA SER A 451 0.49 27.74 -47.97
C SER A 451 1.10 27.57 -49.35
N SER A 452 1.46 28.66 -50.00
CA SER A 452 2.22 28.66 -51.26
C SER A 452 3.60 29.30 -51.06
N GLY A 453 4.55 28.99 -51.95
CA GLY A 453 5.94 29.45 -51.83
C GLY A 453 6.79 28.69 -50.80
N THR A 454 8.08 29.02 -50.73
CA THR A 454 9.07 28.37 -49.86
C THR A 454 10.03 29.38 -49.24
N GLY A 455 10.70 29.00 -48.15
CA GLY A 455 11.69 29.83 -47.49
C GLY A 455 11.08 31.15 -47.00
N THR A 456 11.66 32.29 -47.38
CA THR A 456 11.22 33.64 -46.96
C THR A 456 10.14 34.27 -47.85
N ARG A 457 9.59 33.50 -48.79
CA ARG A 457 8.54 33.95 -49.73
C ARG A 457 7.25 33.14 -49.56
N GLN A 458 6.97 32.67 -48.35
CA GLN A 458 5.73 31.95 -48.08
C GLN A 458 4.54 32.89 -48.01
N VAL A 459 3.42 32.42 -48.55
CA VAL A 459 2.12 33.07 -48.50
C VAL A 459 1.14 32.10 -47.85
N ILE A 460 0.40 32.56 -46.86
CA ILE A 460 -0.67 31.80 -46.21
C ILE A 460 -1.99 32.21 -46.84
N HIS A 461 -2.80 31.21 -47.19
CA HIS A 461 -4.17 31.35 -47.67
C HIS A 461 -5.10 30.78 -46.60
N LEU A 462 -5.91 31.64 -45.98
CA LEU A 462 -6.91 31.25 -44.98
C LEU A 462 -8.31 31.34 -45.57
N PHE A 463 -9.12 30.32 -45.38
CA PHE A 463 -10.53 30.31 -45.78
C PHE A 463 -11.42 30.17 -44.56
N TYR A 464 -12.43 31.03 -44.45
CA TYR A 464 -13.28 31.13 -43.27
C TYR A 464 -14.64 31.77 -43.60
N GLY A 465 -15.65 31.47 -42.79
CA GLY A 465 -17.01 31.97 -43.01
C GLY A 465 -17.32 33.27 -42.28
N ASP A 466 -18.02 34.18 -42.98
CA ASP A 466 -18.83 35.23 -42.37
C ASP A 466 -20.24 34.67 -42.13
N LEU A 467 -20.66 34.56 -40.87
CA LEU A 467 -21.94 33.95 -40.53
C LEU A 467 -23.13 34.91 -40.64
N ALA A 468 -22.89 36.22 -40.78
CA ALA A 468 -23.98 37.19 -40.92
C ALA A 468 -24.49 37.24 -42.36
N ASP A 469 -23.54 37.33 -43.31
CA ASP A 469 -23.86 37.42 -44.73
C ASP A 469 -23.82 36.07 -45.44
N ASN A 470 -23.35 35.02 -44.75
CA ASN A 470 -23.13 33.68 -45.32
C ASN A 470 -22.10 33.70 -46.47
N ASP A 471 -21.00 34.44 -46.26
CA ASP A 471 -19.90 34.59 -47.21
C ASP A 471 -18.75 33.65 -46.89
N LEU A 472 -18.22 32.96 -47.90
CA LEU A 472 -16.91 32.31 -47.82
C LEU A 472 -15.84 33.35 -48.11
N ARG A 473 -15.01 33.63 -47.12
CA ARG A 473 -13.94 34.62 -47.20
C ARG A 473 -12.58 33.96 -47.35
N HIS A 474 -11.68 34.66 -48.04
CA HIS A 474 -10.29 34.28 -48.19
C HIS A 474 -9.38 35.43 -47.74
N ALA A 475 -8.42 35.11 -46.88
CA ALA A 475 -7.33 36.01 -46.52
C ALA A 475 -6.01 35.51 -47.09
N THR A 476 -5.33 36.37 -47.85
CA THR A 476 -3.95 36.16 -48.30
C THR A 476 -3.00 36.91 -47.36
N ILE A 477 -2.09 36.19 -46.72
CA ILE A 477 -1.24 36.72 -45.65
C ILE A 477 0.23 36.45 -45.97
N THR A 478 1.03 37.51 -45.94
CA THR A 478 2.49 37.44 -45.93
C THR A 478 3.03 38.00 -44.62
N ASP A 479 4.36 38.05 -44.45
CA ASP A 479 4.98 38.68 -43.28
C ASP A 479 4.67 40.18 -43.15
N THR A 480 4.33 40.85 -44.26
CA THR A 480 4.18 42.31 -44.31
C THR A 480 2.82 42.79 -44.81
N THR A 481 2.06 41.93 -45.50
CA THR A 481 0.79 42.30 -46.14
C THR A 481 -0.32 41.32 -45.79
N GLN A 482 -1.55 41.84 -45.79
CA GLN A 482 -2.78 41.07 -45.62
C GLN A 482 -3.82 41.64 -46.58
N SER A 483 -4.48 40.78 -47.34
CA SER A 483 -5.61 41.14 -48.20
C SER A 483 -6.75 40.16 -48.03
N PHE A 484 -7.98 40.66 -48.22
CA PHE A 484 -9.21 39.94 -47.93
C PHE A 484 -10.16 40.05 -49.11
N GLU A 485 -10.80 38.95 -49.46
CA GLU A 485 -11.83 38.90 -50.50
C GLU A 485 -12.97 37.96 -50.10
N VAL A 486 -14.14 38.20 -50.70
CA VAL A 486 -15.25 37.25 -50.66
C VAL A 486 -15.12 36.35 -51.88
N VAL A 487 -14.90 35.06 -51.64
CA VAL A 487 -14.75 34.04 -52.67
C VAL A 487 -16.12 33.60 -53.18
N ASP A 488 -17.10 33.49 -52.27
CA ASP A 488 -18.46 33.05 -52.55
C ASP A 488 -19.45 33.63 -51.53
N GLY A 489 -20.74 33.76 -51.86
CA GLY A 489 -21.82 34.19 -50.93
C GLY A 489 -22.46 35.57 -51.16
N ASN A 490 -21.81 36.47 -51.90
CA ASN A 490 -22.18 37.90 -51.96
C ASN A 490 -23.37 38.27 -52.88
N ALA A 491 -24.35 37.39 -53.02
CA ALA A 491 -25.46 37.58 -53.95
C ALA A 491 -26.84 37.46 -53.30
N PRO A 492 -27.86 38.15 -53.85
CA PRO A 492 -29.15 38.34 -53.20
C PRO A 492 -30.02 37.08 -53.06
N GLN A 493 -29.62 35.93 -53.60
CA GLN A 493 -30.38 34.67 -53.57
C GLN A 493 -29.44 33.47 -53.35
N ILE A 494 -29.88 32.48 -52.57
CA ILE A 494 -29.21 31.19 -52.38
C ILE A 494 -29.65 30.25 -53.53
N GLN A 495 -28.72 29.62 -54.24
CA GLN A 495 -29.00 28.66 -55.31
C GLN A 495 -28.62 27.25 -54.86
N SER A 496 -29.44 26.25 -55.18
CA SER A 496 -29.15 24.85 -54.87
C SER A 496 -27.89 24.37 -55.59
N TYR A 497 -27.09 23.52 -54.94
CA TYR A 497 -25.88 22.94 -55.54
C TYR A 497 -26.18 22.02 -56.74
N GLU A 498 -27.46 21.67 -56.95
CA GLU A 498 -27.97 20.77 -57.99
C GLU A 498 -28.23 21.49 -59.32
N GLU A 499 -28.16 22.84 -59.35
CA GLU A 499 -28.37 23.63 -60.56
C GLU A 499 -27.09 23.75 -61.41
N VAL A 500 -27.23 23.55 -62.73
CA VAL A 500 -26.11 23.43 -63.69
C VAL A 500 -25.58 24.79 -64.14
N ASP A 501 -26.45 25.77 -64.35
CA ASP A 501 -26.07 27.14 -64.72
C ASP A 501 -25.88 28.01 -63.47
N ARG A 502 -24.62 28.15 -63.04
CA ARG A 502 -24.25 28.84 -61.80
C ARG A 502 -24.15 30.36 -61.99
N THR A 503 -24.80 31.12 -61.11
CA THR A 503 -24.53 32.57 -60.90
C THR A 503 -23.99 32.79 -59.49
N ARG A 504 -23.43 33.97 -59.17
CA ARG A 504 -23.05 34.29 -57.76
C ARG A 504 -24.30 34.15 -56.89
N THR A 505 -24.23 33.37 -55.82
CA THR A 505 -25.35 33.06 -54.90
C THR A 505 -24.88 33.10 -53.44
N GLY A 506 -25.80 33.14 -52.48
CA GLY A 506 -25.49 33.02 -51.04
C GLY A 506 -25.03 31.60 -50.66
N SER A 507 -24.01 31.45 -49.82
CA SER A 507 -23.35 30.16 -49.53
C SER A 507 -23.62 29.67 -48.11
N ASP A 508 -24.07 28.42 -47.89
CA ASP A 508 -24.11 27.88 -46.52
C ASP A 508 -22.70 27.55 -46.01
N VAL A 509 -22.11 28.50 -45.27
CA VAL A 509 -20.77 28.41 -44.67
C VAL A 509 -20.75 27.77 -43.28
N THR A 510 -21.88 27.24 -42.81
CA THR A 510 -21.95 26.58 -41.49
C THR A 510 -21.31 25.18 -41.49
N VAL A 511 -21.24 24.54 -42.67
CA VAL A 511 -20.75 23.16 -42.86
C VAL A 511 -19.57 23.03 -43.84
N SER A 512 -19.23 24.08 -44.58
CA SER A 512 -18.21 24.00 -45.64
C SER A 512 -16.81 24.34 -45.13
N SER A 513 -15.87 23.41 -45.35
CA SER A 513 -14.42 23.64 -45.32
C SER A 513 -13.94 23.71 -46.78
N ALA A 514 -13.26 24.79 -47.15
CA ALA A 514 -12.60 24.91 -48.45
C ALA A 514 -11.28 24.11 -48.50
#